data_AF-A0A3D4ZM83-F1
#
_entry.id   AF-A0A3D4ZM83-F1
#
_cell.length_a   1.000
_cell.length_b   1.000
_cell.length_c   1.000
_cell.angle_alpha   90.00
_cell.angle_beta   90.00
_cell.angle_gamma   90.00
#
_symmetry.space_group_name_H-M   'P 1'
#
loop_
_entity.id
_entity.type
_entity.pdbx_description
1 polymer ?
#
loop_
_entity_poly.entity_id
_entity_poly.type
_entity_poly.pdbx_seq_one_letter_code
_entity_poly.pdbx_strand_id
1 'polypeptide(L)' 'MRKKEWIALLLAGGQGSRLYSLTKNLAKPAVPFGGKYRIIDFPL' A
#
# COMPACT_ATOMS: atom_id res chain seq x y z
N MET A 1 25.18 16.12 16.23
CA MET A 1 24.07 16.30 15.28
C MET A 1 22.77 15.90 15.97
N ARG A 2 21.76 16.78 16.07
CA ARG A 2 20.44 16.40 16.60
C ARG A 2 19.78 15.42 15.62
N LYS A 3 19.29 14.27 16.10
CA LYS A 3 18.44 13.37 15.29
C LYS A 3 17.18 14.14 14.92
N LYS A 4 16.87 14.23 13.63
CA LYS A 4 15.57 14.73 13.18
C LYS A 4 14.57 13.59 13.32
N GLU A 5 13.47 13.86 14.01
CA GLU A 5 12.35 12.93 14.13
C GLU A 5 11.33 13.25 13.02
N TRP A 6 10.85 12.22 12.35
CA TRP A 6 9.86 12.31 11.28
C TRP A 6 8.81 11.22 11.46
N ILE A 7 7.58 11.55 11.11
CA ILE A 7 6.46 10.61 11.11
C ILE A 7 5.95 10.49 9.67
N ALA A 8 5.79 9.26 9.20
CA ALA A 8 5.12 8.98 7.93
C ALA A 8 3.70 8.47 8.22
N LEU A 9 2.72 9.02 7.50
CA LEU A 9 1.34 8.55 7.52
C LEU A 9 0.98 7.95 6.15
N LEU A 10 0.73 6.65 6.12
CA LEU A 10 0.29 5.96 4.90
C LEU A 10 -1.24 5.81 4.90
N LEU A 11 -1.91 6.45 3.94
CA LEU A 11 -3.35 6.30 3.73
C LEU A 11 -3.66 5.06 2.87
N ALA A 12 -3.65 3.89 3.49
CA ALA A 12 -3.72 2.59 2.81
C ALA A 12 -5.12 1.94 2.77
N GLY A 13 -6.21 2.70 2.95
CA GLY A 13 -7.58 2.16 3.00
C GLY A 13 -8.30 2.04 1.66
N GLY A 14 -7.70 2.49 0.55
CA GLY A 14 -8.40 2.55 -0.75
C GLY A 14 -8.75 1.18 -1.31
N GLN A 15 -10.03 0.92 -1.56
CA GLN A 15 -10.50 -0.34 -2.17
C GLN A 15 -9.89 -0.53 -3.57
N GLY A 16 -9.89 0.50 -4.42
CA GLY A 16 -9.44 0.37 -5.82
C GLY A 16 -10.50 -0.22 -6.75
N SER A 17 -11.72 0.34 -6.73
CA SER A 17 -12.90 -0.13 -7.49
C SER A 17 -12.65 -0.44 -8.98
N ARG A 18 -11.72 0.28 -9.62
CA ARG A 18 -11.30 0.06 -11.02
C ARG A 18 -10.50 -1.23 -11.26
N LEU A 19 -10.08 -1.94 -10.21
CA LEU A 19 -9.36 -3.21 -10.28
C LEU A 19 -10.30 -4.42 -10.17
N TYR A 20 -11.61 -4.18 -10.01
CA TYR A 20 -12.66 -5.20 -10.06
C TYR A 20 -12.37 -6.41 -9.14
N SER A 21 -12.25 -7.61 -9.71
CA SER A 21 -12.06 -8.87 -8.98
C SER A 21 -10.79 -8.90 -8.13
N LEU A 22 -9.75 -8.14 -8.51
CA LEU A 22 -8.47 -8.10 -7.79
C LEU A 22 -8.59 -7.45 -6.41
N THR A 23 -9.59 -6.60 -6.19
CA THR A 23 -9.81 -5.89 -4.93
C THR A 23 -11.19 -6.18 -4.32
N LYS A 24 -11.79 -7.33 -4.69
CA LYS A 24 -13.11 -7.73 -4.16
C LYS A 24 -13.05 -8.05 -2.66
N ASN A 25 -11.97 -8.71 -2.24
CA ASN A 25 -11.79 -9.21 -0.86
C ASN A 25 -10.55 -8.60 -0.17
N LEU A 26 -9.88 -7.63 -0.80
CA LEU A 26 -8.69 -6.97 -0.25
C LEU A 26 -8.58 -5.53 -0.74
N ALA A 27 -7.93 -4.68 0.06
CA ALA A 27 -7.67 -3.28 -0.31
C ALA A 27 -6.57 -3.17 -1.38
N LYS A 28 -6.64 -2.15 -2.24
CA LYS A 28 -5.65 -1.90 -3.30
C LYS A 28 -4.19 -2.03 -2.83
N PRO A 29 -3.78 -1.52 -1.65
CA PRO A 29 -2.38 -1.62 -1.23
C PRO A 29 -1.91 -3.06 -0.96
N ALA A 30 -2.83 -3.99 -0.69
CA ALA A 30 -2.52 -5.40 -0.46
C ALA A 30 -2.46 -6.24 -1.75
N VAL A 31 -2.74 -5.65 -2.92
CA VAL A 31 -2.67 -6.34 -4.21
C VAL A 31 -1.22 -6.81 -4.48
N PRO A 32 -1.01 -8.09 -4.85
CA PRO A 32 0.31 -8.60 -5.23
C PRO A 32 0.91 -7.85 -6.42
N PHE A 33 2.21 -7.61 -6.36
CA PHE A 33 2.99 -6.92 -7.38
C PHE A 33 4.37 -7.57 -7.54
N GLY A 34 4.81 -7.80 -8.78
CA GLY A 34 6.16 -8.31 -9.06
C GLY A 34 6.47 -9.69 -8.45
N GLY A 35 5.46 -10.57 -8.30
CA GLY A 35 5.60 -11.96 -7.86
C GLY A 35 5.81 -12.15 -6.35
N LYS A 36 6.51 -11.25 -5.66
CA LYS A 36 6.81 -11.35 -4.22
C LYS A 36 6.24 -10.21 -3.38
N TYR A 37 5.99 -9.05 -3.97
CA TYR A 37 5.65 -7.83 -3.25
C TYR A 37 4.16 -7.54 -3.26
N ARG A 38 3.77 -6.51 -2.53
CA ARG A 38 2.47 -5.84 -2.59
C ARG A 38 2.69 -4.36 -2.91
N ILE A 39 1.64 -3.69 -3.38
CA ILE A 39 1.71 -2.25 -3.71
C ILE A 39 2.20 -1.41 -2.52
N ILE A 40 1.82 -1.75 -1.28
CA ILE A 40 2.24 -1.02 -0.08
C ILE A 40 3.73 -1.12 0.24
N ASP A 41 4.45 -2.09 -0.32
CA ASP A 41 5.86 -2.31 0.00
C ASP A 41 6.80 -1.26 -0.63
N PHE A 42 6.30 -0.39 -1.51
CA PHE A 42 7.06 0.65 -2.22
C PHE A 42 7.07 2.02 -1.53
N PRO A 43 5.96 2.53 -0.96
CA PRO A 43 5.97 3.76 -0.17
C PRO A 43 6.45 3.58 1.29
N LEU A 44 6.73 2.34 1.73
CA LEU A 44 7.26 2.02 3.06
C LEU A 44 8.78 2.16 3.13
#